data_AF-A0A428QJV4-F1
#
_entry.id   AF-A0A428QJV4-F1
#
_cell.length_a   1.000
_cell.length_b   1.000
_cell.length_c   1.000
_cell.angle_alpha   90.00
_cell.angle_beta   90.00
_cell.angle_gamma   90.00
#
_symmetry.space_group_name_H-M   'P 1'
#
loop_
_entity.id
_entity.type
_entity.pdbx_description
1 polymer ?
#
loop_
_entity_poly.entity_id
_entity_poly.type
_entity_poly.pdbx_seq_one_letter_code
_entity_poly.pdbx_strand_id
1 'polypeptide(L)'
;MLNSGSVREPPASIVPSDADSDILSQELRRFSQRDGLQEFFVNASVDSNILWPESQHPESEPPTWPSLSKFHVELNAVLPSGEWIRMRDPEAEEDEFHGNFDWDDAPYNEIPGEEYEKRFDCTYNPIHFERFALATARAASKMPKIEGLYVTHHSMSAMGVGFVTKHLKESYCLEFTGDPHPEPSEEIMDAWRNVVDLHGMEWNVHFTDGSDAYYHYAL
;
A
#
# COMPACT_ATOMS: atom_id res chain seq x y z
N MET A 1 19.14 -24.29 28.23
CA MET A 1 17.98 -24.52 27.36
C MET A 1 17.73 -23.21 26.66
N LEU A 2 18.05 -23.14 25.36
CA LEU A 2 17.83 -21.94 24.55
C LEU A 2 16.33 -21.81 24.35
N ASN A 3 15.76 -20.69 24.80
CA ASN A 3 14.38 -20.34 24.50
C ASN A 3 14.39 -19.95 23.03
N SER A 4 13.94 -20.86 22.16
CA SER A 4 13.73 -20.59 20.74
C SER A 4 12.85 -19.36 20.64
N GLY A 5 13.39 -18.26 20.11
CA GLY A 5 12.60 -17.07 19.81
C GLY A 5 11.39 -17.50 19.01
N SER A 6 10.21 -17.36 19.61
CA SER A 6 8.93 -17.66 18.97
C SER A 6 8.85 -16.82 17.70
N VAL A 7 9.07 -17.45 16.54
CA VAL A 7 8.63 -16.90 15.26
C VAL A 7 7.12 -16.72 15.43
N ARG A 8 6.66 -15.47 15.59
CA ARG A 8 5.22 -15.20 15.64
C ARG A 8 4.68 -15.57 14.27
N GLU A 9 3.70 -16.45 14.26
CA GLU A 9 3.00 -16.81 13.02
C GLU A 9 2.13 -15.63 12.58
N PRO A 10 1.91 -15.45 11.27
CA PRO A 10 0.95 -14.45 10.79
C PRO A 10 -0.41 -14.67 11.47
N PRO A 11 -1.13 -13.59 11.82
CA PRO A 11 -2.46 -13.72 12.41
C PRO A 11 -3.39 -14.49 11.46
N ALA A 12 -4.41 -15.14 12.02
CA ALA A 12 -5.39 -15.85 11.21
C ALA A 12 -6.10 -14.90 10.24
N SER A 13 -6.35 -15.38 9.02
CA SER A 13 -7.16 -14.68 8.03
C SER A 13 -8.52 -14.31 8.62
N ILE A 14 -8.92 -13.05 8.41
CA ILE A 14 -10.29 -12.58 8.70
C ILE A 14 -11.20 -12.70 7.46
N VAL A 15 -10.63 -13.04 6.30
CA VAL A 15 -11.41 -13.34 5.09
C VAL A 15 -12.10 -14.70 5.28
N PRO A 16 -13.44 -14.78 5.18
CA PRO A 16 -14.14 -16.05 5.24
C PRO A 16 -13.62 -17.05 4.21
N SER A 17 -13.54 -18.33 4.56
CA SER A 17 -13.00 -19.38 3.67
C SER A 17 -13.81 -19.58 2.37
N ASP A 18 -15.05 -19.11 2.35
CA ASP A 18 -15.97 -19.12 1.22
C ASP A 18 -16.04 -17.78 0.46
N ALA A 19 -15.25 -16.79 0.86
CA ALA A 19 -15.15 -15.49 0.19
C ALA A 19 -13.90 -15.40 -0.67
N ASP A 20 -14.06 -14.89 -1.89
CA ASP A 20 -12.96 -14.70 -2.85
C ASP A 20 -12.12 -13.43 -2.57
N SER A 21 -12.62 -12.52 -1.73
CA SER A 21 -11.96 -11.24 -1.41
C SER A 21 -12.46 -10.64 -0.10
N ASP A 22 -11.69 -9.72 0.48
CA ASP A 22 -12.08 -9.01 1.70
C ASP A 22 -13.37 -8.18 1.49
N ILE A 23 -14.30 -8.29 2.43
CA ILE A 23 -15.61 -7.60 2.37
C ILE A 23 -15.41 -6.10 2.62
N LEU A 24 -14.54 -5.72 3.56
CA LEU A 24 -14.32 -4.31 3.90
C LEU A 24 -13.73 -3.55 2.71
N SER A 25 -12.66 -4.08 2.10
CA SER A 25 -12.10 -3.58 0.84
C SER A 25 -13.15 -3.34 -0.24
N GLN A 26 -14.01 -4.33 -0.48
CA GLN A 26 -15.04 -4.24 -1.52
C GLN A 26 -16.06 -3.13 -1.23
N GLU A 27 -16.50 -3.00 0.02
CA GLU A 27 -17.47 -1.98 0.41
C GLU A 27 -16.85 -0.58 0.44
N LEU A 28 -15.59 -0.44 0.87
CA LEU A 28 -14.85 0.82 0.79
C LEU A 28 -14.61 1.26 -0.66
N ARG A 29 -14.32 0.31 -1.57
CA ARG A 29 -14.28 0.58 -3.01
C ARG A 29 -15.62 1.12 -3.51
N ARG A 30 -16.73 0.43 -3.23
CA ARG A 30 -18.08 0.88 -3.62
C ARG A 30 -18.43 2.24 -3.05
N PHE A 31 -18.05 2.49 -1.80
CA PHE A 31 -18.27 3.77 -1.14
C PHE A 31 -17.47 4.90 -1.81
N SER A 32 -16.19 4.66 -2.15
CA SER A 32 -15.34 5.68 -2.78
C SER A 32 -15.80 6.06 -4.18
N GLN A 33 -16.57 5.21 -4.86
CA GLN A 33 -17.11 5.46 -6.20
C GLN A 33 -18.38 6.34 -6.25
N ARG A 34 -18.92 6.74 -5.09
CA ARG A 34 -20.19 7.47 -5.03
C ARG A 34 -20.08 8.84 -5.71
N ASP A 35 -21.10 9.17 -6.49
CA ASP A 35 -21.23 10.48 -7.13
C ASP A 35 -21.13 11.61 -6.11
N GLY A 36 -20.23 12.56 -6.38
CA GLY A 36 -20.02 13.74 -5.55
C GLY A 36 -19.01 13.55 -4.42
N LEU A 37 -18.51 12.34 -4.17
CA LEU A 37 -17.37 12.15 -3.27
C LEU A 37 -16.11 12.74 -3.92
N GLN A 38 -15.50 13.71 -3.26
CA GLN A 38 -14.30 14.40 -3.74
C GLN A 38 -13.03 13.84 -3.10
N GLU A 39 -13.08 13.53 -1.81
CA GLU A 39 -11.92 13.08 -1.06
C GLU A 39 -12.25 11.83 -0.26
N PHE A 40 -11.33 10.87 -0.27
CA PHE A 40 -11.45 9.62 0.46
C PHE A 40 -10.10 9.29 1.10
N PHE A 41 -10.12 9.15 2.42
CA PHE A 41 -8.96 8.80 3.24
C PHE A 41 -9.35 7.66 4.16
N VAL A 42 -8.52 6.62 4.21
CA VAL A 42 -8.71 5.50 5.12
C VAL A 42 -7.37 4.98 5.60
N ASN A 43 -7.29 4.71 6.90
CA ASN A 43 -6.24 3.93 7.52
C ASN A 43 -6.88 2.60 7.95
N ALA A 44 -6.48 1.48 7.35
CA ALA A 44 -7.10 0.18 7.59
C ALA A 44 -6.26 -1.01 7.10
N SER A 45 -6.56 -2.18 7.66
CA SER A 45 -6.22 -3.48 7.07
C SER A 45 -7.16 -3.79 5.91
N VAL A 46 -6.71 -3.52 4.68
CA VAL A 46 -7.45 -3.77 3.44
C VAL A 46 -6.53 -4.43 2.41
N ASP A 47 -7.11 -5.19 1.49
CA ASP A 47 -6.40 -5.74 0.32
C ASP A 47 -6.52 -4.82 -0.92
N SER A 48 -5.88 -5.23 -2.02
CA SER A 48 -5.91 -4.52 -3.32
C SER A 48 -7.31 -4.33 -3.90
N ASN A 49 -8.32 -5.08 -3.43
CA ASN A 49 -9.69 -4.96 -3.89
C ASN A 49 -10.31 -3.62 -3.49
N ILE A 50 -9.74 -2.85 -2.55
CA ILE A 50 -10.19 -1.47 -2.32
C ILE A 50 -10.01 -0.57 -3.56
N LEU A 51 -9.05 -0.92 -4.43
CA LEU A 51 -8.72 -0.18 -5.66
C LEU A 51 -9.26 -0.90 -6.89
N TRP A 52 -9.04 -2.20 -7.04
CA TRP A 52 -9.45 -2.93 -8.23
C TRP A 52 -9.81 -4.39 -7.93
N PRO A 53 -10.97 -4.89 -8.39
CA PRO A 53 -11.34 -6.29 -8.21
C PRO A 53 -10.47 -7.21 -9.05
N GLU A 54 -9.70 -8.11 -8.42
CA GLU A 54 -8.80 -9.03 -9.14
C GLU A 54 -9.54 -10.12 -9.91
N SER A 55 -10.65 -10.59 -9.35
CA SER A 55 -11.51 -11.64 -9.90
C SER A 55 -12.66 -11.06 -10.76
N GLN A 56 -12.49 -9.86 -11.31
CA GLN A 56 -13.51 -9.23 -12.14
C GLN A 56 -13.80 -10.06 -13.39
N HIS A 57 -15.06 -10.46 -13.57
CA HIS A 57 -15.50 -11.12 -14.79
C HIS A 57 -15.26 -10.19 -16.01
N PRO A 58 -14.79 -10.72 -17.17
CA PRO A 58 -14.45 -9.88 -18.33
C PRO A 58 -15.57 -8.99 -18.87
N GLU A 59 -16.82 -9.37 -18.58
CA GLU A 59 -18.02 -8.63 -19.00
C GLU A 59 -18.50 -7.58 -17.99
N SER A 60 -17.92 -7.55 -16.78
CA SER A 60 -18.31 -6.60 -15.75
C SER A 60 -17.77 -5.20 -16.06
N GLU A 61 -18.60 -4.17 -15.85
CA GLU A 61 -18.15 -2.78 -16.01
C GLU A 61 -17.00 -2.46 -15.04
N PRO A 62 -15.92 -1.83 -15.51
CA PRO A 62 -14.80 -1.48 -14.65
C PRO A 62 -15.22 -0.46 -13.57
N PRO A 63 -14.65 -0.56 -12.36
CA PRO A 63 -14.69 0.51 -11.36
C PRO A 63 -14.43 1.90 -11.95
N THR A 64 -15.20 2.92 -11.54
CA THR A 64 -14.96 4.32 -11.94
C THR A 64 -15.13 5.29 -10.78
N TRP A 65 -14.35 6.37 -10.78
CA TRP A 65 -14.38 7.42 -9.75
C TRP A 65 -14.56 8.79 -10.43
N PRO A 66 -15.80 9.18 -10.75
CA PRO A 66 -16.06 10.33 -11.62
C PRO A 66 -15.82 11.70 -10.97
N SER A 67 -15.81 11.78 -9.64
CA SER A 67 -15.73 13.04 -8.88
C SER A 67 -14.49 13.16 -7.99
N LEU A 68 -13.76 12.08 -7.77
CA LEU A 68 -12.75 12.00 -6.74
C LEU A 68 -11.46 12.73 -7.18
N SER A 69 -11.01 13.67 -6.34
CA SER A 69 -9.77 14.44 -6.51
C SER A 69 -8.66 13.97 -5.57
N LYS A 70 -8.98 13.39 -4.41
CA LYS A 70 -7.99 12.81 -3.49
C LYS A 70 -8.38 11.43 -3.01
N PHE A 71 -7.49 10.45 -3.18
CA PHE A 71 -7.66 9.09 -2.67
C PHE A 71 -6.41 8.71 -1.88
N HIS A 72 -6.56 8.39 -0.60
CA HIS A 72 -5.46 7.89 0.22
C HIS A 72 -5.87 6.63 0.97
N VAL A 73 -5.10 5.56 0.77
CA VAL A 73 -5.13 4.37 1.61
C VAL A 73 -3.82 4.30 2.37
N GLU A 74 -3.91 4.36 3.68
CA GLU A 74 -2.82 4.00 4.57
C GLU A 74 -3.05 2.56 5.04
N LEU A 75 -2.17 1.66 4.60
CA LEU A 75 -2.24 0.24 4.87
C LEU A 75 -1.62 -0.07 6.23
N ASN A 76 -2.37 -0.82 7.06
CA ASN A 76 -1.83 -1.40 8.28
C ASN A 76 -0.86 -2.55 7.96
N ALA A 77 -0.02 -2.92 8.93
CA ALA A 77 1.01 -3.96 8.79
C ALA A 77 0.50 -5.33 8.34
N VAL A 78 -0.79 -5.62 8.51
CA VAL A 78 -1.41 -6.92 8.23
C VAL A 78 -2.60 -6.75 7.30
N LEU A 79 -2.60 -7.56 6.23
CA LEU A 79 -3.70 -7.67 5.29
C LEU A 79 -4.86 -8.50 5.87
N PRO A 80 -6.09 -8.37 5.32
CA PRO A 80 -7.21 -9.21 5.74
C PRO A 80 -6.95 -10.73 5.63
N SER A 81 -6.04 -11.16 4.75
CA SER A 81 -5.60 -12.56 4.62
C SER A 81 -4.77 -13.06 5.81
N GLY A 82 -4.35 -12.16 6.70
CA GLY A 82 -3.40 -12.44 7.77
C GLY A 82 -1.94 -12.28 7.34
N GLU A 83 -1.67 -12.10 6.05
CA GLU A 83 -0.33 -11.86 5.53
C GLU A 83 0.19 -10.50 5.96
N TRP A 84 1.49 -10.41 6.24
CA TRP A 84 2.13 -9.15 6.58
C TRP A 84 2.59 -8.42 5.32
N ILE A 85 2.44 -7.09 5.35
CA ILE A 85 2.96 -6.22 4.30
C ILE A 85 4.50 -6.22 4.30
N ARG A 86 5.10 -6.38 5.49
CA ARG A 86 6.54 -6.57 5.67
C ARG A 86 6.87 -8.01 6.00
N MET A 87 8.01 -8.48 5.50
CA MET A 87 8.59 -9.77 5.83
C MET A 87 9.98 -9.59 6.43
N ARG A 88 10.46 -10.61 7.13
CA ARG A 88 11.85 -10.64 7.58
C ARG A 88 12.77 -10.55 6.36
N ASP A 89 13.75 -9.67 6.40
CA ASP A 89 14.80 -9.59 5.41
C ASP A 89 15.59 -10.91 5.44
N PRO A 90 15.61 -11.68 4.34
CA PRO A 90 16.37 -12.93 4.28
C PRO A 90 17.89 -12.71 4.41
N GLU A 91 18.37 -11.50 4.12
CA GLU A 91 19.79 -11.13 4.20
C GLU A 91 20.17 -10.50 5.55
N ALA A 92 19.20 -10.25 6.44
CA ALA A 92 19.51 -9.74 7.77
C ALA A 92 20.27 -10.78 8.60
N GLU A 93 21.44 -10.38 9.11
CA GLU A 93 22.16 -11.20 10.08
C GLU A 93 21.26 -11.48 11.29
N GLU A 94 21.35 -12.70 11.85
CA GLU A 94 20.70 -12.99 13.13
C GLU A 94 21.38 -12.15 14.21
N ASP A 95 20.91 -10.93 14.41
CA ASP A 95 21.35 -10.14 15.56
C ASP A 95 21.00 -10.93 16.82
N GLU A 96 22.02 -11.27 17.61
CA GLU A 96 21.83 -11.71 18.99
C GLU A 96 21.13 -10.56 19.71
N PHE A 97 19.80 -10.63 19.81
CA PHE A 97 18.98 -9.66 20.51
C PHE A 97 19.49 -9.52 21.95
N HIS A 98 20.37 -8.54 22.18
CA HIS A 98 20.82 -8.14 23.51
C HIS A 98 19.70 -7.29 24.10
N GLY A 99 18.65 -7.98 24.56
CA GLY A 99 17.38 -7.42 25.01
C GLY A 99 17.53 -6.43 26.15
N ASN A 100 17.80 -5.18 25.79
CA ASN A 100 17.88 -4.08 26.75
C ASN A 100 17.11 -2.83 26.26
N PHE A 101 16.16 -3.01 25.35
CA PHE A 101 15.13 -2.01 25.12
C PHE A 101 13.96 -2.35 26.04
N ASP A 102 13.64 -1.43 26.95
CA ASP A 102 12.60 -1.60 27.96
C ASP A 102 11.23 -1.41 27.28
N TRP A 103 10.68 -2.51 26.76
CA TRP A 103 9.44 -2.54 25.97
C TRP A 103 8.16 -2.54 26.83
N ASP A 104 8.28 -2.49 28.16
CA ASP A 104 7.16 -2.66 29.09
C ASP A 104 6.35 -1.39 29.39
N ASP A 105 6.73 -0.21 28.86
CA ASP A 105 6.15 1.08 29.28
C ASP A 105 5.09 1.70 28.33
N ALA A 106 4.63 1.00 27.30
CA ALA A 106 3.56 1.50 26.41
C ALA A 106 2.29 0.64 26.47
N PRO A 107 1.29 0.99 27.28
CA PRO A 107 0.02 0.27 27.36
C PRO A 107 -0.89 0.72 26.22
N TYR A 108 -0.64 0.25 25.00
CA TYR A 108 -1.56 0.47 23.88
C TYR A 108 -1.93 -0.87 23.26
N ASN A 109 -3.20 -0.97 22.83
CA ASN A 109 -3.73 -2.11 22.10
C ASN A 109 -2.94 -2.25 20.79
N GLU A 110 -1.85 -3.01 20.78
CA GLU A 110 -1.01 -3.20 19.59
C GLU A 110 -1.84 -3.84 18.49
N ILE A 111 -1.90 -3.19 17.31
CA ILE A 111 -2.48 -3.83 16.13
C ILE A 111 -1.53 -4.99 15.78
N PRO A 112 -2.01 -6.23 15.60
CA PRO A 112 -1.16 -7.34 15.20
C PRO A 112 -0.29 -6.93 14.00
N GLY A 113 1.00 -7.22 14.03
CA GLY A 113 1.96 -6.87 12.97
C GLY A 113 2.71 -5.54 13.14
N GLU A 114 2.22 -4.60 13.96
CA GLU A 114 2.94 -3.34 14.25
C GLU A 114 4.22 -3.56 15.07
N GLU A 115 4.36 -4.73 15.71
CA GLU A 115 5.59 -5.18 16.36
C GLU A 115 6.79 -5.33 15.41
N TYR A 116 6.56 -5.48 14.10
CA TYR A 116 7.61 -5.54 13.07
C TYR A 116 8.02 -4.17 12.55
N GLU A 117 7.21 -3.12 12.76
CA GLU A 117 7.64 -1.74 12.54
C GLU A 117 8.83 -1.37 13.44
N LYS A 118 8.99 -2.10 14.55
CA LYS A 118 10.01 -1.89 15.59
C LYS A 118 11.30 -2.66 15.35
N ARG A 119 11.42 -3.44 14.27
CA ARG A 119 12.65 -4.19 13.93
C ARG A 119 13.31 -3.67 12.66
N PHE A 120 14.62 -3.49 12.72
CA PHE A 120 15.47 -3.03 11.62
C PHE A 120 15.78 -4.15 10.59
N ASP A 121 15.27 -5.37 10.79
CA ASP A 121 15.54 -6.57 9.97
C ASP A 121 14.39 -6.94 9.02
N CYS A 122 13.51 -5.99 8.67
CA CYS A 122 12.31 -6.25 7.90
C CYS A 122 12.27 -5.46 6.58
N THR A 123 11.85 -6.12 5.51
CA THR A 123 11.67 -5.57 4.15
C THR A 123 10.20 -5.64 3.71
N TYR A 124 9.79 -4.90 2.68
CA TYR A 124 8.45 -5.07 2.11
C TYR A 124 8.31 -6.42 1.39
N ASN A 125 7.09 -6.95 1.34
CA ASN A 125 6.79 -8.13 0.53
C ASN A 125 6.59 -7.70 -0.95
N PRO A 126 7.46 -8.14 -1.88
CA PRO A 126 7.38 -7.70 -3.28
C PRO A 126 6.09 -8.14 -3.98
N ILE A 127 5.48 -9.25 -3.56
CA ILE A 127 4.19 -9.71 -4.09
C ILE A 127 3.10 -8.69 -3.76
N HIS A 128 3.08 -8.16 -2.53
CA HIS A 128 2.09 -7.17 -2.13
C HIS A 128 2.34 -5.82 -2.79
N PHE A 129 3.60 -5.39 -2.91
CA PHE A 129 3.95 -4.18 -3.65
C PHE A 129 3.45 -4.23 -5.10
N GLU A 130 3.76 -5.30 -5.84
CA GLU A 130 3.31 -5.48 -7.22
C GLU A 130 1.78 -5.42 -7.33
N ARG A 131 1.10 -6.14 -6.43
CA ARG A 131 -0.36 -6.21 -6.38
C ARG A 131 -1.01 -4.84 -6.18
N PHE A 132 -0.54 -4.07 -5.20
CA PHE A 132 -1.06 -2.74 -4.94
C PHE A 132 -0.67 -1.75 -6.03
N ALA A 133 0.55 -1.78 -6.54
CA ALA A 133 1.01 -0.89 -7.60
C ALA A 133 0.19 -1.05 -8.88
N LEU A 134 -0.09 -2.29 -9.29
CA LEU A 134 -0.92 -2.58 -10.46
C LEU A 134 -2.39 -2.20 -10.24
N ALA A 135 -2.96 -2.53 -9.08
CA ALA A 135 -4.34 -2.15 -8.74
C ALA A 135 -4.52 -0.62 -8.71
N THR A 136 -3.52 0.09 -8.18
CA THR A 136 -3.48 1.56 -8.14
C THR A 136 -3.46 2.15 -9.55
N ALA A 137 -2.61 1.63 -10.45
CA ALA A 137 -2.58 2.07 -11.85
C ALA A 137 -3.94 1.87 -12.55
N ARG A 138 -4.55 0.68 -12.37
CA ARG A 138 -5.86 0.37 -12.95
C ARG A 138 -6.93 1.34 -12.44
N ALA A 139 -6.95 1.61 -11.14
CA ALA A 139 -7.87 2.57 -10.54
C ALA A 139 -7.64 4.00 -11.06
N ALA A 140 -6.39 4.46 -11.11
CA ALA A 140 -6.00 5.79 -11.60
C ALA A 140 -6.45 6.04 -13.05
N SER A 141 -6.43 5.00 -13.90
CA SER A 141 -6.94 5.09 -15.29
C SER A 141 -8.44 5.41 -15.38
N LYS A 142 -9.17 5.25 -14.27
CA LYS A 142 -10.62 5.47 -14.14
C LYS A 142 -10.97 6.62 -13.18
N MET A 143 -10.00 7.48 -12.84
CA MET A 143 -10.16 8.63 -11.96
C MET A 143 -9.86 9.95 -12.70
N PRO A 144 -10.71 10.42 -13.63
CA PRO A 144 -10.40 11.55 -14.52
C PRO A 144 -10.18 12.91 -13.82
N LYS A 145 -10.49 13.03 -12.54
CA LYS A 145 -10.32 14.26 -11.75
C LYS A 145 -9.29 14.14 -10.64
N ILE A 146 -8.56 13.02 -10.57
CA ILE A 146 -7.60 12.77 -9.51
C ILE A 146 -6.50 13.84 -9.53
N GLU A 147 -6.19 14.37 -8.36
CA GLU A 147 -5.10 15.31 -8.12
C GLU A 147 -4.00 14.67 -7.27
N GLY A 148 -4.39 13.80 -6.33
CA GLY A 148 -3.49 12.96 -5.53
C GLY A 148 -4.11 11.59 -5.25
N LEU A 149 -3.38 10.53 -5.57
CA LEU A 149 -3.70 9.14 -5.26
C LEU A 149 -2.51 8.53 -4.51
N TYR A 150 -2.72 8.03 -3.29
CA TYR A 150 -1.66 7.51 -2.44
C TYR A 150 -2.10 6.17 -1.85
N VAL A 151 -1.22 5.18 -1.93
CA VAL A 151 -1.36 3.88 -1.28
C VAL A 151 -0.05 3.60 -0.58
N THR A 152 -0.03 3.73 0.73
CA THR A 152 1.21 3.74 1.53
C THR A 152 1.07 2.83 2.74
N HIS A 153 2.15 2.18 3.17
CA HIS A 153 2.19 1.51 4.47
C HIS A 153 2.34 2.51 5.62
N HIS A 154 1.62 2.29 6.73
CA HIS A 154 1.63 3.13 7.93
C HIS A 154 3.05 3.30 8.52
N SER A 155 3.23 4.44 9.20
CA SER A 155 4.37 4.88 10.00
C SER A 155 5.75 5.10 9.37
N MET A 156 6.11 4.53 8.21
CA MET A 156 7.50 4.67 7.68
C MET A 156 7.67 4.56 6.15
N SER A 157 6.63 4.77 5.34
CA SER A 157 6.73 4.74 3.86
C SER A 157 7.50 3.53 3.30
N ALA A 158 7.55 2.41 4.04
CA ALA A 158 8.40 1.26 3.71
C ALA A 158 7.98 0.56 2.41
N MET A 159 6.75 0.83 1.99
CA MET A 159 6.17 0.45 0.71
C MET A 159 5.09 1.48 0.35
N GLY A 160 5.12 2.01 -0.86
CA GLY A 160 4.07 2.91 -1.31
C GLY A 160 4.08 3.23 -2.80
N VAL A 161 2.93 3.69 -3.27
CA VAL A 161 2.76 4.30 -4.58
C VAL A 161 2.00 5.59 -4.39
N GLY A 162 2.48 6.66 -5.01
CA GLY A 162 1.66 7.85 -5.13
C GLY A 162 1.73 8.49 -6.51
N PHE A 163 0.64 9.14 -6.85
CA PHE A 163 0.41 9.70 -8.15
C PHE A 163 -0.24 11.07 -8.01
N VAL A 164 0.39 12.08 -8.61
CA VAL A 164 0.00 13.48 -8.47
C VAL A 164 -0.14 14.10 -9.84
N THR A 165 -1.23 14.83 -10.07
CA THR A 165 -1.50 15.49 -11.36
C THR A 165 -1.46 17.01 -11.30
N LYS A 166 -1.42 17.60 -10.10
CA LYS A 166 -1.36 19.05 -9.90
C LYS A 166 -0.29 19.44 -8.88
N HIS A 167 0.10 20.71 -8.92
CA HIS A 167 1.11 21.28 -8.01
C HIS A 167 2.52 20.67 -8.12
N LEU A 168 2.84 20.06 -9.27
CA LEU A 168 4.14 19.44 -9.60
C LEU A 168 5.33 20.41 -9.73
N LYS A 169 5.29 21.61 -9.15
CA LYS A 169 6.32 22.64 -9.41
C LYS A 169 7.75 22.17 -9.09
N GLU A 170 7.90 21.15 -8.24
CA GLU A 170 9.15 20.47 -7.90
C GLU A 170 8.97 18.95 -7.72
N SER A 171 7.87 18.36 -8.21
CA SER A 171 7.44 17.01 -7.85
C SER A 171 7.36 16.06 -9.04
N TYR A 172 7.59 14.77 -8.78
CA TYR A 172 7.37 13.68 -9.73
C TYR A 172 5.87 13.39 -9.85
N CYS A 173 5.41 13.03 -11.05
CA CYS A 173 3.99 12.70 -11.23
C CYS A 173 3.66 11.33 -10.65
N LEU A 174 4.65 10.44 -10.57
CA LEU A 174 4.56 9.11 -10.01
C LEU A 174 5.77 8.88 -9.11
N GLU A 175 5.54 8.35 -7.93
CA GLU A 175 6.63 7.87 -7.08
C GLU A 175 6.30 6.50 -6.47
N PHE A 176 7.33 5.67 -6.44
CA PHE A 176 7.33 4.37 -5.78
C PHE A 176 8.28 4.46 -4.59
N THR A 177 7.79 4.08 -3.42
CA THR A 177 8.60 4.01 -2.21
C THR A 177 8.76 2.57 -1.77
N GLY A 178 9.97 2.19 -1.39
CA GLY A 178 10.28 0.86 -0.89
C GLY A 178 11.63 0.81 -0.20
N ASP A 179 11.74 -0.02 0.83
CA ASP A 179 13.05 -0.43 1.38
C ASP A 179 13.13 -1.97 1.39
N PRO A 180 13.94 -2.60 0.51
CA PRO A 180 14.94 -2.01 -0.39
C PRO A 180 14.30 -1.23 -1.55
N HIS A 181 15.13 -0.59 -2.38
CA HIS A 181 14.64 0.18 -3.52
C HIS A 181 13.62 -0.62 -4.37
N PRO A 182 12.45 -0.05 -4.70
CA PRO A 182 11.43 -0.77 -5.44
C PRO A 182 11.85 -1.00 -6.89
N GLU A 183 11.66 -2.22 -7.39
CA GLU A 183 11.87 -2.62 -8.79
C GLU A 183 10.55 -3.13 -9.40
N PRO A 184 9.61 -2.24 -9.78
CA PRO A 184 8.34 -2.69 -10.36
C PRO A 184 8.55 -3.40 -11.70
N SER A 185 7.73 -4.43 -11.94
CA SER A 185 7.70 -5.15 -13.21
C SER A 185 7.37 -4.25 -14.41
N GLU A 186 7.76 -4.70 -15.61
CA GLU A 186 7.40 -4.00 -16.86
C GLU A 186 5.89 -3.85 -17.04
N GLU A 187 5.08 -4.79 -16.54
CA GLU A 187 3.61 -4.68 -16.57
C GLU A 187 3.13 -3.45 -15.79
N ILE A 188 3.67 -3.22 -14.60
CA ILE A 188 3.34 -2.04 -13.78
C ILE A 188 3.79 -0.77 -14.48
N MET A 189 5.01 -0.78 -15.02
CA MET A 189 5.57 0.38 -15.70
C MET A 189 4.77 0.75 -16.96
N ASP A 190 4.34 -0.23 -17.76
CA ASP A 190 3.45 -0.03 -18.90
C ASP A 190 2.07 0.48 -18.49
N ALA A 191 1.49 -0.08 -17.42
CA ALA A 191 0.21 0.37 -16.90
C ALA A 191 0.27 1.83 -16.46
N TRP A 192 1.34 2.23 -15.76
CA TRP A 192 1.51 3.61 -15.31
C TRP A 192 1.83 4.58 -16.45
N ARG A 193 2.60 4.18 -17.46
CA ARG A 193 2.82 5.00 -18.68
C ARG A 193 1.48 5.38 -19.31
N ASN A 194 0.58 4.41 -19.46
CA ASN A 194 -0.76 4.65 -19.97
C ASN A 194 -1.56 5.62 -19.07
N VAL A 195 -1.50 5.46 -17.75
CA VAL A 195 -2.16 6.39 -16.81
C VAL A 195 -1.63 7.81 -17.00
N VAL A 196 -0.31 8.01 -17.03
CA VAL A 196 0.32 9.32 -17.22
C VAL A 196 -0.14 9.96 -18.55
N ASP A 197 -0.16 9.19 -19.64
CA ASP A 197 -0.66 9.64 -20.95
C ASP A 197 -2.15 10.03 -20.91
N LEU A 198 -2.99 9.22 -20.24
CA LEU A 198 -4.43 9.49 -20.08
C LEU A 198 -4.70 10.80 -19.33
N HIS A 199 -3.83 11.15 -18.39
CA HIS A 199 -3.88 12.39 -17.63
C HIS A 199 -3.19 13.56 -18.35
N GLY A 200 -2.64 13.34 -19.55
CA GLY A 200 -2.00 14.37 -20.37
C GLY A 200 -0.71 14.91 -19.75
N MET A 201 0.00 14.08 -19.00
CA MET A 201 1.22 14.44 -18.28
C MET A 201 2.48 13.93 -18.99
N GLU A 202 3.62 14.50 -18.63
CA GLU A 202 4.92 13.96 -19.04
C GLU A 202 5.34 12.85 -18.08
N TRP A 203 5.92 11.77 -18.62
CA TRP A 203 6.45 10.69 -17.82
C TRP A 203 7.61 11.16 -16.94
N ASN A 204 7.33 11.31 -15.64
CA ASN A 204 8.31 11.70 -14.63
C ASN A 204 8.12 10.88 -13.36
N VAL A 205 8.95 9.84 -13.20
CA VAL A 205 8.87 8.86 -12.12
C VAL A 205 10.06 9.00 -11.17
N HIS A 206 9.81 8.84 -9.88
CA HIS A 206 10.84 8.72 -8.87
C HIS A 206 10.70 7.43 -8.08
N PHE A 207 11.84 6.85 -7.75
CA PHE A 207 11.96 5.70 -6.88
C PHE A 207 12.78 6.14 -5.67
N THR A 208 12.26 5.89 -4.48
CA THR A 208 12.85 6.40 -3.25
C THR A 208 12.78 5.35 -2.14
N ASP A 209 13.71 5.43 -1.20
CA ASP A 209 13.62 4.70 0.06
C ASP A 209 12.77 5.49 1.07
N GLY A 210 12.30 4.82 2.13
CA GLY A 210 11.30 5.37 3.04
C GLY A 210 11.63 6.73 3.68
N SER A 211 12.90 7.16 3.67
CA SER A 211 13.35 8.44 4.21
C SER A 211 13.06 9.67 3.33
N ASP A 212 12.90 9.49 2.02
CA ASP A 212 12.92 10.59 1.04
C ASP A 212 11.59 10.71 0.25
N ALA A 213 10.50 10.05 0.69
CA ALA A 213 9.20 10.08 0.01
C ALA A 213 8.50 11.45 0.08
N TYR A 214 8.07 11.97 -1.07
CA TYR A 214 7.54 13.34 -1.20
C TYR A 214 6.15 13.51 -0.56
N TYR A 215 5.39 12.43 -0.38
CA TYR A 215 4.02 12.47 0.15
C TYR A 215 3.92 12.95 1.59
N HIS A 216 5.02 13.01 2.33
CA HIS A 216 5.08 13.60 3.67
C HIS A 216 4.75 15.11 3.69
N TYR A 217 4.78 15.79 2.54
CA TYR A 217 4.60 17.25 2.44
C TYR A 217 3.36 17.69 1.66
N ALA A 218 2.56 16.75 1.14
CA ALA A 218 1.41 17.04 0.27
C ALA A 218 0.03 16.79 0.92
N LEU A 219 0.01 16.33 2.18
CA LEU A 219 -1.20 16.14 3.00
C LEU A 219 -1.51 17.39 3.85
#